data_AF-A0A2V9KQK4-F1
#
_entry.id   AF-A0A2V9KQK4-F1
#
_cell.length_a   1.000
_cell.length_b   1.000
_cell.length_c   1.000
_cell.angle_alpha   90.00
_cell.angle_beta   90.00
_cell.angle_gamma   90.00
#
_symmetry.space_group_name_H-M   'P 1'
#
loop_
_entity.id
_entity.type
_entity.pdbx_description
1 polymer ?
#
loop_
_entity_poly.entity_id
_entity_poly.type
_entity_poly.pdbx_seq_one_letter_code
_entity_poly.pdbx_strand_id
1 'polypeptide(L)'
;SLVPTNTANTLGQIRIDHSQCPSRGNLYQIFVAPDSATENNAGGPQRTVYVGVSTDAKTGLPSFTFSDHKVFTNPTGSLGAKNGAGNIFPALATDDLGYLYAVWSDNSNIWFSSSSNQGAAWTAPVLVNSGATVGNANVFPWVAADANGHAVVVWLGDNMPGNSNDSSKLEQTCSNGTNSCWAKWSVYAAETVNGHSAAPAFAQYTASDHIIHYGTVSTGGLGGNANRNLADFFQVALDRQHRANISFADDHVHSPLCTSQSPGHCADNDPQSFREGVPYFTYQLRTNPHIVTSGVCAVAP
;
A
#
# COMPACT_ATOMS: atom_id res chain seq x y z
N SER A 1 -22.34 10.98 -21.65
CA SER A 1 -21.48 10.59 -20.52
C SER A 1 -22.39 10.21 -19.38
N LEU A 2 -22.45 8.93 -19.00
CA LEU A 2 -23.23 8.48 -17.85
C LEU A 2 -22.41 8.83 -16.61
N VAL A 3 -22.94 9.69 -15.75
CA VAL A 3 -22.37 9.93 -14.43
C VAL A 3 -22.53 8.62 -13.64
N PRO A 4 -21.45 7.97 -13.18
CA PRO A 4 -21.58 6.75 -12.39
C PRO A 4 -22.40 7.05 -11.13
N THR A 5 -23.51 6.35 -10.94
CA THR A 5 -24.38 6.49 -9.75
C THR A 5 -23.94 5.58 -8.59
N ASN A 6 -22.85 4.82 -8.76
CA ASN A 6 -22.45 3.72 -7.90
C ASN A 6 -21.01 3.93 -7.40
N THR A 7 -20.58 3.11 -6.42
CA THR A 7 -19.22 3.12 -5.87
C THR A 7 -18.18 2.99 -6.99
N ALA A 8 -17.28 3.97 -7.11
CA ALA A 8 -16.15 3.88 -8.03
C ALA A 8 -15.11 2.90 -7.48
N ASN A 9 -14.52 2.08 -8.36
CA ASN A 9 -13.44 1.17 -7.97
C ASN A 9 -12.27 1.95 -7.38
N THR A 10 -11.61 1.37 -6.39
CA THR A 10 -10.37 1.90 -5.84
C THR A 10 -9.21 1.34 -6.64
N LEU A 11 -8.67 2.13 -7.56
CA LEU A 11 -7.57 1.72 -8.43
C LEU A 11 -6.22 1.75 -7.71
N GLY A 12 -5.37 0.79 -8.04
CA GLY A 12 -3.96 0.77 -7.68
C GLY A 12 -3.05 1.04 -8.89
N GLN A 13 -1.76 0.75 -8.74
CA GLN A 13 -0.79 0.96 -9.82
C GLN A 13 -0.98 -0.03 -10.98
N ILE A 14 -0.73 0.46 -12.19
CA ILE A 14 -0.53 -0.40 -13.36
C ILE A 14 0.86 -1.06 -13.26
N ARG A 15 0.98 -2.31 -13.71
CA ARG A 15 2.24 -3.04 -13.73
C ARG A 15 2.47 -3.68 -15.10
N ILE A 16 3.66 -3.44 -15.65
CA ILE A 16 4.15 -4.14 -16.83
C ILE A 16 5.13 -5.21 -16.34
N ASP A 17 5.00 -6.44 -16.84
CA ASP A 17 5.99 -7.47 -16.56
C ASP A 17 7.27 -7.24 -17.38
N HIS A 18 8.38 -7.01 -16.69
CA HIS A 18 9.70 -6.81 -17.26
C HIS A 18 10.62 -8.05 -17.11
N SER A 19 10.09 -9.18 -16.63
CA SER A 19 10.79 -10.46 -16.53
C SER A 19 11.41 -10.89 -17.87
N GLN A 20 12.33 -11.85 -17.82
CA GLN A 20 12.83 -12.51 -19.03
C GLN A 20 11.98 -13.72 -19.45
N CYS A 21 10.81 -13.88 -18.84
CA CYS A 21 9.90 -14.99 -19.05
C CYS A 21 8.93 -14.74 -20.22
N PRO A 22 8.19 -15.77 -20.70
CA PRO A 22 7.17 -15.58 -21.72
C PRO A 22 6.07 -14.57 -21.34
N SER A 23 5.90 -14.27 -20.06
CA SER A 23 5.01 -13.24 -19.52
C SER A 23 5.49 -11.81 -19.78
N ARG A 24 6.74 -11.60 -20.19
CA ARG A 24 7.30 -10.28 -20.50
C ARG A 24 6.37 -9.46 -21.39
N GLY A 25 6.05 -8.24 -20.96
CA GLY A 25 5.16 -7.31 -21.62
C GLY A 25 3.68 -7.51 -21.31
N ASN A 26 3.30 -8.54 -20.55
CA ASN A 26 1.94 -8.62 -19.98
C ASN A 26 1.67 -7.36 -19.15
N LEU A 27 0.42 -6.91 -19.19
CA LEU A 27 -0.04 -5.72 -18.50
C LEU A 27 -1.03 -6.12 -17.40
N TYR A 28 -0.86 -5.53 -16.22
CA TYR A 28 -1.65 -5.82 -15.04
C TYR A 28 -2.19 -4.54 -14.42
N GLN A 29 -3.42 -4.57 -13.91
CA GLN A 29 -4.03 -3.48 -13.18
C GLN A 29 -4.68 -4.02 -11.91
N ILE A 30 -4.16 -3.66 -10.74
CA ILE A 30 -4.79 -4.02 -9.45
C ILE A 30 -5.88 -3.00 -9.09
N PHE A 31 -6.98 -3.47 -8.52
CA PHE A 31 -8.05 -2.60 -8.01
C PHE A 31 -8.91 -3.30 -6.95
N VAL A 32 -9.67 -2.52 -6.17
CA VAL A 32 -10.69 -3.02 -5.25
C VAL A 32 -12.07 -2.64 -5.78
N ALA A 33 -13.01 -3.57 -5.72
CA ALA A 33 -14.40 -3.39 -6.14
C ALA A 33 -15.34 -4.29 -5.31
N PRO A 34 -16.66 -4.15 -5.48
CA PRO A 34 -17.60 -5.16 -5.03
C PRO A 34 -17.28 -6.55 -5.64
N ASP A 35 -17.67 -7.61 -4.95
CA ASP A 35 -17.37 -9.01 -5.24
C ASP A 35 -18.06 -9.55 -6.51
N SER A 36 -19.07 -8.86 -7.03
CA SER A 36 -19.73 -9.24 -8.28
C SER A 36 -20.50 -8.07 -8.89
N ALA A 37 -20.89 -8.21 -10.16
CA ALA A 37 -21.81 -7.27 -10.81
C ALA A 37 -23.14 -7.15 -10.05
N THR A 38 -23.65 -8.25 -9.48
CA THR A 38 -24.86 -8.23 -8.65
C THR A 38 -24.67 -7.42 -7.37
N GLU A 39 -23.55 -7.62 -6.67
CA GLU A 39 -23.23 -6.84 -5.47
C GLU A 39 -23.02 -5.35 -5.80
N ASN A 40 -22.35 -5.06 -6.91
CA ASN A 40 -22.15 -3.70 -7.39
C ASN A 40 -23.48 -2.99 -7.73
N ASN A 41 -24.40 -3.68 -8.41
CA ASN A 41 -25.72 -3.13 -8.73
C ASN A 41 -26.58 -2.90 -7.48
N ALA A 42 -26.31 -3.62 -6.39
CA ALA A 42 -26.95 -3.42 -5.10
C ALA A 42 -26.26 -2.35 -4.23
N GLY A 43 -25.20 -1.69 -4.72
CA GLY A 43 -24.42 -0.72 -3.94
C GLY A 43 -23.65 -1.35 -2.78
N GLY A 44 -23.25 -2.62 -2.93
CA GLY A 44 -22.51 -3.35 -1.90
C GLY A 44 -21.08 -2.82 -1.68
N PRO A 45 -20.41 -3.26 -0.61
CA PRO A 45 -19.11 -2.73 -0.22
C PRO A 45 -18.00 -3.08 -1.22
N GLN A 46 -17.01 -2.20 -1.34
CA GLN A 46 -15.74 -2.53 -1.99
C GLN A 46 -14.96 -3.47 -1.08
N ARG A 47 -15.03 -4.78 -1.35
CA ARG A 47 -14.45 -5.80 -0.46
C ARG A 47 -13.59 -6.84 -1.17
N THR A 48 -13.44 -6.75 -2.48
CA THR A 48 -12.69 -7.73 -3.26
C THR A 48 -11.53 -7.07 -3.98
N VAL A 49 -10.34 -7.60 -3.78
CA VAL A 49 -9.13 -7.24 -4.53
C VAL A 49 -9.12 -8.04 -5.83
N TYR A 50 -8.96 -7.34 -6.94
CA TYR A 50 -8.88 -7.90 -8.29
C TYR A 50 -7.56 -7.50 -8.95
N VAL A 51 -7.14 -8.31 -9.91
CA VAL A 51 -6.15 -7.92 -10.92
C VAL A 51 -6.75 -8.15 -12.30
N GLY A 52 -6.87 -7.07 -13.07
CA GLY A 52 -7.10 -7.13 -14.51
C GLY A 52 -5.81 -7.53 -15.21
N VAL A 53 -5.87 -8.58 -16.03
CA VAL A 53 -4.73 -9.16 -16.75
C VAL A 53 -4.92 -9.00 -18.25
N SER A 54 -3.92 -8.44 -18.94
CA SER A 54 -3.81 -8.47 -20.40
C SER A 54 -2.54 -9.21 -20.81
N THR A 55 -2.72 -10.37 -21.45
CA THR A 55 -1.63 -11.18 -22.01
C THR A 55 -1.34 -10.83 -23.46
N ASP A 56 -2.22 -10.07 -24.11
CA ASP A 56 -2.15 -9.66 -25.51
C ASP A 56 -1.67 -8.23 -25.70
N ALA A 57 -1.60 -7.39 -24.65
CA ALA A 57 -1.02 -6.05 -24.71
C ALA A 57 0.40 -6.02 -25.30
N LYS A 58 1.20 -7.05 -25.05
CA LYS A 58 2.57 -7.20 -25.58
C LYS A 58 2.66 -7.44 -27.08
N THR A 59 1.55 -7.73 -27.76
CA THR A 59 1.54 -8.10 -29.18
C THR A 59 1.59 -6.91 -30.13
N GLY A 60 1.43 -5.68 -29.61
CA GLY A 60 1.44 -4.46 -30.42
C GLY A 60 0.21 -4.30 -31.33
N LEU A 61 -0.88 -5.03 -31.06
CA LEU A 61 -2.13 -4.90 -31.79
C LEU A 61 -2.83 -3.56 -31.46
N PRO A 62 -3.63 -3.00 -32.38
CA PRO A 62 -4.39 -1.76 -32.15
C PRO A 62 -5.41 -1.83 -31.00
N SER A 63 -5.76 -3.05 -30.59
CA SER A 63 -6.67 -3.36 -29.49
C SER A 63 -6.17 -4.59 -28.76
N PHE A 64 -6.33 -4.61 -27.45
CA PHE A 64 -6.01 -5.72 -26.57
C PHE A 64 -7.08 -5.83 -25.48
N THR A 65 -7.10 -6.94 -24.76
CA THR A 65 -8.18 -7.27 -23.81
C THR A 65 -7.66 -7.38 -22.39
N PHE A 66 -8.55 -7.11 -21.42
CA PHE A 66 -8.33 -7.40 -20.01
C PHE A 66 -9.31 -8.45 -19.52
N SER A 67 -8.83 -9.34 -18.66
CA SER A 67 -9.65 -10.28 -17.89
C SER A 67 -9.42 -10.03 -16.40
N ASP A 68 -10.51 -9.84 -15.65
CA ASP A 68 -10.43 -9.58 -14.21
C ASP A 68 -10.39 -10.89 -13.42
N HIS A 69 -9.37 -11.03 -12.57
CA HIS A 69 -9.20 -12.18 -11.68
C HIS A 69 -9.29 -11.74 -10.22
N LYS A 70 -10.00 -12.53 -9.41
CA LYS A 70 -10.07 -12.30 -7.96
C LYS A 70 -8.76 -12.70 -7.30
N VAL A 71 -8.17 -11.77 -6.57
CA VAL A 71 -7.07 -12.05 -5.64
C VAL A 71 -7.65 -12.58 -4.35
N PHE A 72 -8.52 -11.79 -3.72
CA PHE A 72 -9.16 -12.15 -2.46
C PHE A 72 -10.43 -11.34 -2.23
N THR A 73 -11.45 -12.04 -1.74
CA THR A 73 -12.73 -11.48 -1.37
C THR A 73 -12.80 -11.43 0.16
N ASN A 74 -12.78 -10.23 0.74
CA ASN A 74 -12.91 -10.07 2.19
C ASN A 74 -14.30 -10.54 2.66
N PRO A 75 -14.38 -11.30 3.77
CA PRO A 75 -15.66 -11.70 4.34
C PRO A 75 -16.51 -10.50 4.74
N THR A 76 -17.82 -10.60 4.59
CA THR A 76 -18.76 -9.57 5.03
C THR A 76 -18.57 -9.24 6.51
N GLY A 77 -18.49 -7.95 6.84
CA GLY A 77 -18.31 -7.47 8.21
C GLY A 77 -16.86 -7.44 8.72
N SER A 78 -15.91 -8.00 7.97
CA SER A 78 -14.47 -7.83 8.23
C SER A 78 -14.03 -6.36 8.04
N LEU A 79 -12.83 -6.03 8.54
CA LEU A 79 -12.25 -4.70 8.35
C LEU A 79 -12.05 -4.39 6.86
N GLY A 80 -11.56 -5.36 6.07
CA GLY A 80 -11.38 -5.17 4.63
C GLY A 80 -12.70 -4.88 3.89
N ALA A 81 -13.81 -5.48 4.33
CA ALA A 81 -15.13 -5.17 3.77
C ALA A 81 -15.72 -3.83 4.25
N LYS A 82 -15.43 -3.42 5.49
CA LYS A 82 -15.91 -2.15 6.07
C LYS A 82 -15.12 -0.94 5.54
N ASN A 83 -13.81 -1.10 5.42
CA ASN A 83 -12.87 -0.03 5.11
C ASN A 83 -12.47 0.01 3.64
N GLY A 84 -12.79 -1.02 2.84
CA GLY A 84 -12.22 -1.18 1.50
C GLY A 84 -12.56 -0.06 0.51
N ALA A 85 -13.69 0.64 0.68
CA ALA A 85 -14.01 1.82 -0.14
C ALA A 85 -13.13 3.05 0.19
N GLY A 86 -12.52 3.05 1.37
CA GLY A 86 -11.66 4.11 1.85
C GLY A 86 -10.23 3.64 2.05
N ASN A 87 -9.80 2.45 1.60
CA ASN A 87 -8.41 2.03 1.69
C ASN A 87 -7.79 2.05 0.28
N ILE A 88 -7.38 3.25 -0.12
CA ILE A 88 -6.69 3.50 -1.39
C ILE A 88 -5.33 2.80 -1.48
N PHE A 89 -4.85 2.68 -2.71
CA PHE A 89 -3.54 2.11 -3.06
C PHE A 89 -3.36 0.63 -2.70
N PRO A 90 -4.21 -0.29 -3.19
CA PRO A 90 -3.71 -1.64 -3.39
C PRO A 90 -2.54 -1.57 -4.39
N ALA A 91 -1.50 -2.38 -4.18
CA ALA A 91 -0.29 -2.33 -4.99
C ALA A 91 0.08 -3.71 -5.52
N LEU A 92 0.77 -3.73 -6.66
CA LEU A 92 1.13 -4.93 -7.40
C LEU A 92 2.55 -4.83 -7.94
N ALA A 93 3.36 -5.87 -7.74
CA ALA A 93 4.67 -6.01 -8.37
C ALA A 93 4.79 -7.33 -9.12
N THR A 94 5.75 -7.38 -10.06
CA THR A 94 6.22 -8.63 -10.67
C THR A 94 7.70 -8.79 -10.37
N ASP A 95 8.15 -10.01 -10.09
CA ASP A 95 9.58 -10.31 -10.03
C ASP A 95 10.17 -10.65 -11.41
N ASP A 96 11.46 -10.97 -11.44
CA ASP A 96 12.21 -11.25 -12.66
C ASP A 96 11.85 -12.60 -13.31
N LEU A 97 11.01 -13.39 -12.65
CA LEU A 97 10.49 -14.68 -13.11
C LEU A 97 8.99 -14.63 -13.44
N GLY A 98 8.37 -13.46 -13.40
CA GLY A 98 6.96 -13.26 -13.79
C GLY A 98 5.95 -13.68 -12.72
N TYR A 99 6.37 -13.95 -11.49
CA TYR A 99 5.45 -14.09 -10.36
C TYR A 99 4.87 -12.72 -10.02
N LEU A 100 3.63 -12.69 -9.57
CA LEU A 100 2.94 -11.47 -9.16
C LEU A 100 2.78 -11.42 -7.65
N TYR A 101 2.84 -10.21 -7.08
CA TYR A 101 2.68 -9.96 -5.65
C TYR A 101 1.72 -8.81 -5.44
N ALA A 102 0.53 -9.11 -4.92
CA ALA A 102 -0.50 -8.15 -4.58
C ALA A 102 -0.43 -7.82 -3.09
N VAL A 103 -0.51 -6.52 -2.75
CA VAL A 103 -0.62 -6.04 -1.38
C VAL A 103 -1.77 -5.08 -1.22
N TRP A 104 -2.43 -5.11 -0.06
CA TRP A 104 -3.52 -4.20 0.27
C TRP A 104 -3.62 -4.02 1.78
N SER A 105 -4.33 -2.97 2.19
CA SER A 105 -4.58 -2.66 3.60
C SER A 105 -6.06 -2.89 3.94
N ASP A 106 -6.34 -3.44 5.12
CA ASP A 106 -7.67 -3.42 5.74
C ASP A 106 -7.84 -2.27 6.75
N ASN A 107 -6.93 -1.30 6.70
CA ASN A 107 -6.66 -0.20 7.63
C ASN A 107 -5.87 -0.62 8.86
N SER A 108 -6.06 -1.83 9.39
CA SER A 108 -5.33 -2.30 10.57
C SER A 108 -4.12 -3.16 10.23
N ASN A 109 -4.13 -3.80 9.07
CA ASN A 109 -3.13 -4.77 8.66
C ASN A 109 -2.83 -4.63 7.17
N ILE A 110 -1.59 -4.99 6.82
CA ILE A 110 -1.12 -5.14 5.46
C ILE A 110 -1.16 -6.63 5.10
N TRP A 111 -1.83 -6.92 4.00
CA TRP A 111 -2.01 -8.27 3.48
C TRP A 111 -1.21 -8.44 2.20
N PHE A 112 -0.75 -9.67 1.97
CA PHE A 112 0.02 -10.06 0.79
C PHE A 112 -0.53 -11.35 0.19
N SER A 113 -0.57 -11.44 -1.14
CA SER A 113 -0.86 -12.67 -1.87
C SER A 113 0.00 -12.74 -3.13
N SER A 114 0.37 -13.95 -3.54
CA SER A 114 1.18 -14.18 -4.72
C SER A 114 0.45 -14.99 -5.78
N SER A 115 0.87 -14.85 -7.04
CA SER A 115 0.42 -15.68 -8.16
C SER A 115 1.61 -16.23 -8.92
N SER A 116 1.60 -17.55 -9.14
CA SER A 116 2.59 -18.27 -9.96
C SER A 116 2.09 -18.55 -11.37
N ASN A 117 0.89 -18.09 -11.72
CA ASN A 117 0.23 -18.35 -13.00
C ASN A 117 -0.31 -17.06 -13.64
N GLN A 118 0.52 -16.01 -13.63
CA GLN A 118 0.27 -14.74 -14.31
C GLN A 118 -1.08 -14.10 -13.94
N GLY A 119 -1.53 -14.28 -12.68
CA GLY A 119 -2.70 -13.61 -12.12
C GLY A 119 -3.99 -14.42 -12.19
N ALA A 120 -3.98 -15.61 -12.79
CA ALA A 120 -5.18 -16.43 -12.91
C ALA A 120 -5.67 -17.04 -11.59
N ALA A 121 -4.75 -17.36 -10.68
CA ALA A 121 -5.03 -17.80 -9.33
C ALA A 121 -4.03 -17.21 -8.33
N TRP A 122 -4.46 -17.10 -7.08
CA TRP A 122 -3.74 -16.40 -6.01
C TRP A 122 -3.65 -17.26 -4.75
N THR A 123 -2.56 -17.11 -3.99
CA THR A 123 -2.43 -17.77 -2.69
C THR A 123 -3.42 -17.18 -1.68
N ALA A 124 -3.70 -17.92 -0.61
CA ALA A 124 -4.37 -17.35 0.55
C ALA A 124 -3.59 -16.10 1.04
N PRO A 125 -4.28 -15.01 1.45
CA PRO A 125 -3.60 -13.84 1.97
C PRO A 125 -2.81 -14.17 3.24
N VAL A 126 -1.62 -13.60 3.35
CA VAL A 126 -0.79 -13.65 4.55
C VAL A 126 -0.60 -12.26 5.13
N LEU A 127 -0.48 -12.20 6.46
CA LEU A 127 -0.23 -10.97 7.19
C LEU A 127 1.24 -10.54 7.05
N VAL A 128 1.47 -9.29 6.66
CA VAL A 128 2.83 -8.74 6.47
C VAL A 128 3.35 -8.04 7.73
N ASN A 129 2.52 -7.17 8.34
CA ASN A 129 2.89 -6.45 9.54
C ASN A 129 2.84 -7.36 10.78
N SER A 130 3.68 -7.06 11.77
CA SER A 130 3.98 -7.93 12.91
C SER A 130 4.31 -7.12 14.17
N GLY A 131 4.35 -7.82 15.31
CA GLY A 131 4.69 -7.23 16.60
C GLY A 131 3.75 -6.10 17.00
N ALA A 132 4.31 -4.98 17.47
CA ALA A 132 3.56 -3.84 18.00
C ALA A 132 2.72 -3.09 16.96
N THR A 133 2.87 -3.39 15.67
CA THR A 133 2.07 -2.78 14.60
C THR A 133 0.75 -3.51 14.35
N VAL A 134 0.57 -4.75 14.86
CA VAL A 134 -0.66 -5.53 14.63
C VAL A 134 -1.83 -4.92 15.38
N GLY A 135 -2.91 -4.60 14.67
CA GLY A 135 -4.13 -4.01 15.25
C GLY A 135 -4.11 -2.49 15.41
N ASN A 136 -2.98 -1.84 15.08
CA ASN A 136 -2.85 -0.40 14.91
C ASN A 136 -3.19 0.00 13.47
N ALA A 137 -3.23 1.29 13.14
CA ALA A 137 -3.46 1.70 11.76
C ALA A 137 -2.21 1.42 10.90
N ASN A 138 -2.39 0.70 9.79
CA ASN A 138 -1.37 0.36 8.79
C ASN A 138 -1.96 0.55 7.38
N VAL A 139 -1.50 1.56 6.66
CA VAL A 139 -2.14 2.06 5.43
C VAL A 139 -1.12 2.41 4.34
N PHE A 140 -1.62 2.70 3.13
CA PHE A 140 -0.81 3.09 1.96
C PHE A 140 0.30 2.06 1.63
N PRO A 141 -0.04 0.76 1.46
CA PRO A 141 0.98 -0.22 1.11
C PRO A 141 1.52 0.03 -0.30
N TRP A 142 2.83 -0.13 -0.45
CA TRP A 142 3.52 -0.21 -1.73
C TRP A 142 4.38 -1.46 -1.78
N VAL A 143 4.63 -2.00 -2.97
CA VAL A 143 5.45 -3.20 -3.16
C VAL A 143 6.35 -3.04 -4.37
N ALA A 144 7.60 -3.48 -4.20
CA ALA A 144 8.54 -3.73 -5.30
C ALA A 144 9.04 -5.17 -5.21
N ALA A 145 9.31 -5.79 -6.35
CA ALA A 145 9.79 -7.17 -6.43
C ALA A 145 10.81 -7.30 -7.57
N ASP A 146 11.74 -8.22 -7.38
CA ASP A 146 12.74 -8.65 -8.35
C ASP A 146 13.22 -10.08 -8.01
N ALA A 147 14.21 -10.59 -8.73
CA ALA A 147 14.82 -11.90 -8.46
C ALA A 147 13.80 -13.04 -8.35
N ASN A 148 14.14 -14.15 -7.69
CA ASN A 148 13.23 -15.28 -7.48
C ASN A 148 12.57 -15.15 -6.11
N GLY A 149 11.32 -14.69 -6.07
CA GLY A 149 10.59 -14.61 -4.79
C GLY A 149 11.00 -13.44 -3.90
N HIS A 150 11.81 -12.50 -4.38
CA HIS A 150 12.20 -11.34 -3.58
C HIS A 150 11.18 -10.21 -3.74
N ALA A 151 10.61 -9.77 -2.62
CA ALA A 151 9.68 -8.65 -2.58
C ALA A 151 9.87 -7.83 -1.31
N VAL A 152 9.77 -6.51 -1.45
CA VAL A 152 9.77 -5.54 -0.36
C VAL A 152 8.44 -4.82 -0.34
N VAL A 153 7.75 -4.89 0.79
CA VAL A 153 6.49 -4.19 1.06
C VAL A 153 6.76 -3.06 2.03
N VAL A 154 6.27 -1.86 1.75
CA VAL A 154 6.39 -0.68 2.62
C VAL A 154 5.02 -0.09 2.92
N TRP A 155 4.83 0.51 4.09
CA TRP A 155 3.57 1.11 4.50
C TRP A 155 3.76 2.20 5.57
N LEU A 156 2.73 3.01 5.77
CA LEU A 156 2.61 3.92 6.91
C LEU A 156 1.95 3.17 8.06
N GLY A 157 2.60 3.10 9.22
CA GLY A 157 2.06 2.46 10.41
C GLY A 157 2.10 3.38 11.62
N ASP A 158 1.05 3.36 12.45
CA ASP A 158 0.99 4.12 13.68
C ASP A 158 1.20 3.27 14.94
N ASN A 159 1.18 3.95 16.09
CA ASN A 159 1.36 3.34 17.40
C ASN A 159 0.05 3.23 18.20
N MET A 160 -1.12 3.41 17.58
CA MET A 160 -2.40 3.42 18.30
C MET A 160 -3.49 2.59 17.59
N PRO A 161 -4.35 1.90 18.35
CA PRO A 161 -5.50 1.21 17.76
C PRO A 161 -6.53 2.23 17.29
N GLY A 162 -6.99 2.09 16.07
CA GLY A 162 -8.00 2.96 15.49
C GLY A 162 -8.05 2.86 13.98
N ASN A 163 -9.06 3.47 13.37
CA ASN A 163 -9.05 3.71 11.94
C ASN A 163 -8.21 4.96 11.65
N SER A 164 -7.37 4.91 10.62
CA SER A 164 -6.51 6.04 10.23
C SER A 164 -7.26 7.35 9.99
N ASN A 165 -8.56 7.29 9.67
CA ASN A 165 -9.42 8.45 9.41
C ASN A 165 -10.20 8.94 10.64
N ASP A 166 -10.11 8.25 11.79
CA ASP A 166 -10.92 8.56 12.97
C ASP A 166 -10.16 9.47 13.95
N SER A 167 -10.40 10.78 13.84
CA SER A 167 -9.76 11.78 14.71
C SER A 167 -10.15 11.62 16.18
N SER A 168 -11.32 11.04 16.49
CA SER A 168 -11.71 10.77 17.89
C SER A 168 -10.79 9.72 18.55
N LYS A 169 -10.07 8.94 17.75
CA LYS A 169 -9.09 7.95 18.20
C LYS A 169 -7.68 8.45 18.07
N LEU A 170 -7.32 9.03 16.93
CA LEU A 170 -5.94 9.33 16.59
C LEU A 170 -5.49 10.76 16.94
N GLU A 171 -6.42 11.67 17.20
CA GLU A 171 -6.16 13.09 17.53
C GLU A 171 -6.85 13.47 18.86
N GLN A 172 -6.55 12.73 19.91
CA GLN A 172 -7.15 12.94 21.23
C GLN A 172 -6.74 14.28 21.85
N THR A 173 -7.58 14.83 22.73
CA THR A 173 -7.24 16.04 23.50
C THR A 173 -6.16 15.73 24.53
N CYS A 174 -4.93 16.18 24.28
CA CYS A 174 -3.83 15.99 25.22
C CYS A 174 -3.92 16.98 26.39
N SER A 175 -3.64 16.53 27.61
CA SER A 175 -3.75 17.32 28.84
C SER A 175 -2.85 18.56 28.89
N ASN A 176 -1.75 18.56 28.12
CA ASN A 176 -0.81 19.66 28.00
C ASN A 176 -1.13 20.61 26.82
N GLY A 177 -2.24 20.39 26.11
CA GLY A 177 -2.63 21.21 24.96
C GLY A 177 -1.77 21.01 23.70
N THR A 178 -0.91 20.00 23.67
CA THR A 178 -0.03 19.65 22.53
C THR A 178 -0.59 18.47 21.72
N ASN A 179 0.14 17.99 20.71
CA ASN A 179 -0.17 16.75 19.98
C ASN A 179 0.55 15.50 20.54
N SER A 180 1.17 15.60 21.73
CA SER A 180 2.04 14.53 22.26
C SER A 180 1.38 13.16 22.48
N CYS A 181 0.05 13.13 22.60
CA CYS A 181 -0.79 11.93 22.78
C CYS A 181 -1.50 11.48 21.48
N TRP A 182 -1.26 12.16 20.35
CA TRP A 182 -1.77 11.76 19.05
C TRP A 182 -1.06 10.50 18.55
N ALA A 183 -1.65 9.87 17.53
CA ALA A 183 -1.03 8.76 16.81
C ALA A 183 0.32 9.22 16.25
N LYS A 184 1.34 8.36 16.33
CA LYS A 184 2.70 8.62 15.86
C LYS A 184 3.00 7.67 14.73
N TRP A 185 3.22 8.22 13.55
CA TRP A 185 3.41 7.44 12.35
C TRP A 185 4.89 7.24 12.04
N SER A 186 5.21 6.05 11.56
CA SER A 186 6.52 5.69 11.03
C SER A 186 6.35 4.98 9.70
N VAL A 187 7.41 5.01 8.90
CA VAL A 187 7.49 4.19 7.70
C VAL A 187 8.01 2.82 8.10
N TYR A 188 7.27 1.79 7.77
CA TYR A 188 7.69 0.41 7.95
C TYR A 188 7.99 -0.24 6.60
N ALA A 189 8.88 -1.22 6.64
CA ALA A 189 9.21 -2.07 5.51
C ALA A 189 9.26 -3.53 5.97
N ALA A 190 8.90 -4.44 5.08
CA ALA A 190 9.04 -5.87 5.27
C ALA A 190 9.58 -6.52 4.00
N GLU A 191 10.60 -7.35 4.15
CA GLU A 191 11.28 -8.02 3.05
C GLU A 191 11.03 -9.53 3.13
N THR A 192 10.75 -10.15 1.97
CA THR A 192 10.70 -11.60 1.80
C THR A 192 11.58 -12.02 0.64
N VAL A 193 12.23 -13.18 0.74
CA VAL A 193 13.02 -13.81 -0.34
C VAL A 193 12.37 -15.10 -0.87
N ASN A 194 11.16 -15.41 -0.38
CA ASN A 194 10.38 -16.57 -0.78
C ASN A 194 8.91 -16.20 -0.99
N GLY A 195 8.64 -15.01 -1.52
CA GLY A 195 7.32 -14.41 -1.69
C GLY A 195 6.32 -15.28 -2.44
N HIS A 196 6.77 -16.11 -3.37
CA HIS A 196 5.92 -17.04 -4.13
C HIS A 196 5.61 -18.36 -3.37
N SER A 197 6.10 -18.53 -2.14
CA SER A 197 5.74 -19.65 -1.27
C SER A 197 4.26 -19.56 -0.87
N ALA A 198 3.65 -20.69 -0.52
CA ALA A 198 2.31 -20.71 0.08
C ALA A 198 2.27 -19.99 1.44
N ALA A 199 3.41 -19.94 2.14
CA ALA A 199 3.60 -19.20 3.38
C ALA A 199 4.97 -18.48 3.31
N PRO A 200 5.05 -17.29 2.70
CA PRO A 200 6.29 -16.53 2.65
C PRO A 200 6.64 -16.01 4.05
N ALA A 201 7.94 -15.87 4.31
CA ALA A 201 8.44 -15.31 5.56
C ALA A 201 8.84 -13.85 5.33
N PHE A 202 8.42 -12.95 6.22
CA PHE A 202 8.73 -11.53 6.17
C PHE A 202 9.64 -11.13 7.33
N ALA A 203 10.67 -10.34 7.02
CA ALA A 203 11.47 -9.62 8.01
C ALA A 203 11.04 -8.14 8.01
N GLN A 204 10.31 -7.72 9.06
CA GLN A 204 9.85 -6.34 9.23
C GLN A 204 10.88 -5.47 9.97
N TYR A 205 11.01 -4.22 9.55
CA TYR A 205 11.80 -3.18 10.21
C TYR A 205 11.16 -1.79 10.04
N THR A 206 11.54 -0.85 10.91
CA THR A 206 11.21 0.57 10.75
C THR A 206 12.21 1.19 9.78
N ALA A 207 11.72 1.83 8.73
CA ALA A 207 12.53 2.43 7.67
C ALA A 207 12.78 3.93 7.88
N SER A 208 11.87 4.64 8.56
CA SER A 208 12.09 6.03 8.99
C SER A 208 12.97 6.07 10.25
N ASP A 209 13.81 7.10 10.36
CA ASP A 209 14.68 7.33 11.53
C ASP A 209 14.00 8.16 12.64
N HIS A 210 12.79 8.66 12.38
CA HIS A 210 11.97 9.41 13.31
C HIS A 210 10.46 9.22 13.03
N ILE A 211 9.62 9.90 13.83
CA ILE A 211 8.17 9.97 13.65
C ILE A 211 7.87 11.01 12.57
N ILE A 212 7.30 10.57 11.45
CA ILE A 212 7.12 11.39 10.26
C ILE A 212 5.80 12.19 10.25
N HIS A 213 4.87 11.82 11.14
CA HIS A 213 3.55 12.43 11.22
C HIS A 213 2.86 12.17 12.57
N TYR A 214 1.97 13.10 12.94
CA TYR A 214 1.10 12.98 14.11
C TYR A 214 -0.37 13.16 13.72
N GLY A 215 -1.25 12.30 14.25
CA GLY A 215 -2.71 12.44 14.08
C GLY A 215 -3.30 11.46 13.07
N THR A 216 -4.36 11.86 12.37
CA THR A 216 -5.02 11.00 11.37
C THR A 216 -4.24 10.94 10.06
N VAL A 217 -4.37 9.84 9.31
CA VAL A 217 -3.93 9.77 7.91
C VAL A 217 -5.14 9.40 7.07
N SER A 218 -5.55 10.33 6.20
CA SER A 218 -6.70 10.13 5.32
C SER A 218 -6.42 9.07 4.27
N THR A 219 -7.23 8.01 4.25
CA THR A 219 -7.26 7.03 3.17
C THR A 219 -8.47 7.23 2.25
N GLY A 220 -9.38 8.15 2.57
CA GLY A 220 -10.61 8.43 1.81
C GLY A 220 -10.48 9.40 0.63
N GLY A 221 -9.26 9.80 0.25
CA GLY A 221 -9.03 10.75 -0.84
C GLY A 221 -9.59 12.15 -0.57
N LEU A 222 -10.05 12.85 -1.62
CA LEU A 222 -10.52 14.25 -1.54
C LEU A 222 -11.87 14.43 -0.84
N GLY A 223 -12.58 13.35 -0.53
CA GLY A 223 -13.88 13.39 0.16
C GLY A 223 -13.80 13.18 1.68
N GLY A 224 -12.60 12.97 2.23
CA GLY A 224 -12.39 12.71 3.66
C GLY A 224 -12.15 13.98 4.49
N ASN A 225 -12.42 13.89 5.79
CA ASN A 225 -12.15 14.96 6.76
C ASN A 225 -10.85 14.75 7.56
N ALA A 226 -10.20 13.60 7.40
CA ALA A 226 -8.93 13.28 8.03
C ALA A 226 -7.77 14.06 7.40
N ASN A 227 -6.68 14.20 8.14
CA ASN A 227 -5.50 14.95 7.71
C ASN A 227 -4.89 14.37 6.41
N ARG A 228 -4.46 15.27 5.52
CA ARG A 228 -3.89 14.96 4.20
C ARG A 228 -2.49 15.55 3.98
N ASN A 229 -1.78 15.90 5.04
CA ASN A 229 -0.46 16.54 4.95
C ASN A 229 0.58 15.65 4.26
N LEU A 230 0.52 14.33 4.48
CA LEU A 230 1.40 13.37 3.81
C LEU A 230 1.05 13.16 2.33
N ALA A 231 -0.07 13.72 1.87
CA ALA A 231 -0.61 13.50 0.52
C ALA A 231 -0.64 12.00 0.16
N ASP A 232 -0.40 11.69 -1.11
CA ASP A 232 -0.38 10.32 -1.65
C ASP A 232 1.04 9.93 -2.14
N PHE A 233 2.08 10.59 -1.62
CA PHE A 233 3.46 10.44 -2.07
C PHE A 233 4.21 9.39 -1.27
N PHE A 234 4.13 8.14 -1.72
CA PHE A 234 4.83 7.02 -1.10
C PHE A 234 5.22 5.99 -2.15
N GLN A 235 6.49 5.58 -2.20
CA GLN A 235 6.98 4.62 -3.20
C GLN A 235 8.17 3.82 -2.67
N VAL A 236 8.35 2.62 -3.22
CA VAL A 236 9.56 1.79 -3.05
C VAL A 236 10.06 1.31 -4.41
N ALA A 237 11.39 1.27 -4.58
CA ALA A 237 12.07 0.69 -5.72
C ALA A 237 13.29 -0.14 -5.26
N LEU A 238 13.69 -1.11 -6.07
CA LEU A 238 14.87 -1.94 -5.82
C LEU A 238 16.03 -1.49 -6.72
N ASP A 239 17.23 -1.37 -6.16
CA ASP A 239 18.43 -1.08 -6.96
C ASP A 239 19.01 -2.35 -7.62
N ARG A 240 20.10 -2.20 -8.38
CA ARG A 240 20.77 -3.35 -9.04
C ARG A 240 21.44 -4.33 -8.08
N GLN A 241 21.50 -4.00 -6.80
CA GLN A 241 21.96 -4.87 -5.72
C GLN A 241 20.77 -5.42 -4.92
N HIS A 242 19.54 -5.31 -5.44
CA HIS A 242 18.30 -5.76 -4.83
C HIS A 242 17.97 -5.05 -3.50
N ARG A 243 18.49 -3.85 -3.27
CA ARG A 243 18.26 -3.09 -2.04
C ARG A 243 17.08 -2.15 -2.19
N ALA A 244 16.25 -2.06 -1.14
CA ALA A 244 15.12 -1.15 -1.11
C ALA A 244 15.55 0.33 -1.04
N ASN A 245 14.91 1.17 -1.85
CA ASN A 245 14.97 2.63 -1.83
C ASN A 245 13.55 3.14 -1.67
N ILE A 246 13.29 3.94 -0.64
CA ILE A 246 11.94 4.34 -0.24
C ILE A 246 11.87 5.86 -0.21
N SER A 247 10.87 6.42 -0.88
CA SER A 247 10.54 7.84 -0.84
C SER A 247 9.17 8.05 -0.22
N PHE A 248 9.06 8.98 0.72
CA PHE A 248 7.84 9.24 1.48
C PHE A 248 7.70 10.72 1.82
N ALA A 249 6.46 11.18 2.01
CA ALA A 249 6.21 12.50 2.58
C ALA A 249 6.41 12.50 4.09
N ASP A 250 6.85 13.63 4.62
CA ASP A 250 7.16 13.86 6.03
C ASP A 250 6.74 15.28 6.41
N ASP A 251 6.00 15.43 7.51
CA ASP A 251 5.53 16.72 8.02
C ASP A 251 5.92 16.98 9.49
N HIS A 252 6.96 16.31 9.98
CA HIS A 252 7.35 16.38 11.39
C HIS A 252 7.76 17.79 11.85
N VAL A 253 8.25 18.64 10.94
CA VAL A 253 8.67 20.02 11.20
C VAL A 253 7.61 21.06 10.83
N HIS A 254 7.55 22.14 11.62
CA HIS A 254 6.77 23.31 11.24
C HIS A 254 7.43 24.07 10.07
N SER A 255 6.61 24.73 9.25
CA SER A 255 7.09 25.55 8.15
C SER A 255 7.69 26.88 8.66
N PRO A 256 8.73 27.43 8.02
CA PRO A 256 9.20 28.79 8.28
C PRO A 256 8.14 29.87 8.09
N LEU A 257 7.06 29.57 7.37
CA LEU A 257 5.91 30.47 7.15
C LEU A 257 4.88 30.41 8.29
N CYS A 258 5.06 29.58 9.32
CA CYS A 258 4.09 29.37 10.40
C CYS A 258 3.65 30.67 11.07
N THR A 259 4.53 31.66 11.25
CA THR A 259 4.18 32.93 11.90
C THR A 259 3.12 33.73 11.13
N SER A 260 3.05 33.52 9.81
CA SER A 260 2.06 34.15 8.93
C SER A 260 0.81 33.29 8.72
N GLN A 261 0.96 31.97 8.64
CA GLN A 261 -0.14 31.05 8.30
C GLN A 261 -0.90 30.55 9.54
N SER A 262 -0.20 30.38 10.66
CA SER A 262 -0.73 29.93 11.94
C SER A 262 -0.14 30.77 13.10
N PRO A 263 -0.48 32.08 13.19
CA PRO A 263 0.13 32.98 14.17
C PRO A 263 -0.02 32.45 15.61
N GLY A 264 1.10 32.37 16.34
CA GLY A 264 1.15 31.82 17.70
C GLY A 264 1.31 30.30 17.78
N HIS A 265 1.25 29.59 16.64
CA HIS A 265 1.32 28.14 16.55
C HIS A 265 2.52 27.71 15.67
N CYS A 266 3.72 27.74 16.25
CA CYS A 266 4.99 27.44 15.54
C CYS A 266 5.85 26.38 16.27
N ALA A 267 5.29 25.62 17.19
CA ALA A 267 6.02 24.57 17.89
C ALA A 267 5.82 23.22 17.19
N ASP A 268 6.85 22.38 17.13
CA ASP A 268 6.76 21.06 16.47
C ASP A 268 5.71 20.14 17.10
N ASN A 269 5.34 20.38 18.36
CA ASN A 269 4.31 19.64 19.07
C ASN A 269 2.95 20.38 19.15
N ASP A 270 2.77 21.47 18.43
CA ASP A 270 1.50 22.19 18.38
C ASP A 270 0.55 21.53 17.35
N PRO A 271 -0.68 21.15 17.75
CA PRO A 271 -1.72 20.67 16.86
C PRO A 271 -2.06 21.59 15.69
N GLN A 272 -1.87 22.91 15.86
CA GLN A 272 -2.28 23.94 14.91
C GLN A 272 -1.11 24.46 14.07
N SER A 273 0.10 23.93 14.24
CA SER A 273 1.24 24.41 13.47
C SER A 273 1.09 24.14 11.99
N PHE A 274 1.27 25.19 11.18
CA PHE A 274 1.42 25.06 9.75
C PHE A 274 2.75 24.35 9.43
N ARG A 275 2.67 23.18 8.78
CA ARG A 275 3.79 22.26 8.58
C ARG A 275 4.30 22.29 7.14
N GLU A 276 5.56 21.95 6.98
CA GLU A 276 6.15 21.70 5.67
C GLU A 276 6.00 20.22 5.33
N GLY A 277 5.38 19.90 4.19
CA GLY A 277 5.43 18.54 3.65
C GLY A 277 6.68 18.41 2.78
N VAL A 278 7.68 17.66 3.25
CA VAL A 278 8.94 17.45 2.53
C VAL A 278 9.02 16.02 1.97
N PRO A 279 9.62 15.83 0.77
CA PRO A 279 9.98 14.50 0.32
C PRO A 279 11.21 14.02 1.11
N TYR A 280 11.07 12.89 1.79
CA TYR A 280 12.15 12.20 2.49
C TYR A 280 12.55 10.92 1.73
N PHE A 281 13.82 10.55 1.83
CA PHE A 281 14.37 9.36 1.17
C PHE A 281 15.19 8.53 2.15
N THR A 282 14.93 7.22 2.19
CA THR A 282 15.73 6.25 2.93
C THR A 282 16.09 5.08 2.02
N TYR A 283 17.18 4.39 2.31
CA TYR A 283 17.63 3.26 1.52
C TYR A 283 18.27 2.18 2.39
N GLN A 284 18.12 0.94 1.95
CA GLN A 284 18.69 -0.23 2.61
C GLN A 284 20.21 -0.27 2.37
N LEU A 285 20.98 -0.35 3.45
CA LEU A 285 22.44 -0.26 3.38
C LEU A 285 23.10 -1.55 2.86
N ARG A 286 22.49 -2.71 3.12
CA ARG A 286 23.05 -4.03 2.81
C ARG A 286 22.03 -4.88 2.08
N THR A 287 22.48 -5.56 1.03
CA THR A 287 21.70 -6.59 0.34
C THR A 287 21.44 -7.78 1.26
N ASN A 288 20.28 -8.39 1.12
CA ASN A 288 19.98 -9.65 1.78
C ASN A 288 20.75 -10.81 1.12
N PRO A 289 21.60 -11.54 1.86
CA PRO A 289 22.45 -12.59 1.31
C PRO A 289 21.66 -13.84 0.86
N HIS A 290 20.37 -13.93 1.16
CA HIS A 290 19.51 -15.05 0.82
C HIS A 290 18.71 -14.85 -0.46
N ILE A 291 18.86 -13.72 -1.15
CA ILE A 291 18.22 -13.48 -2.44
C ILE A 291 18.77 -14.46 -3.47
N VAL A 292 17.86 -15.15 -4.15
CA VAL A 292 18.18 -16.07 -5.25
C VAL A 292 17.73 -15.42 -6.55
N THR A 293 18.60 -15.32 -7.54
CA THR A 293 18.28 -14.68 -8.83
C THR A 293 17.90 -15.68 -9.93
N SER A 294 18.16 -16.98 -9.71
CA SER A 294 17.79 -18.05 -10.63
C SER A 294 16.49 -18.73 -10.20
N GLY A 295 15.68 -19.15 -11.16
CA GLY A 295 14.48 -19.95 -10.89
C GLY A 295 13.75 -20.31 -12.17
N VAL A 296 12.50 -20.72 -12.02
CA VAL A 296 11.62 -21.10 -13.12
C VAL A 296 10.59 -19.99 -13.32
N CYS A 297 10.29 -19.70 -14.57
CA CYS A 297 9.25 -18.73 -14.91
C CYS A 297 7.89 -19.14 -14.36
N ALA A 298 7.12 -18.16 -13.89
CA ALA A 298 5.68 -18.29 -13.70
C ALA A 298 5.02 -18.74 -15.00
N VAL A 299 4.16 -19.75 -14.89
CA VAL A 299 3.55 -20.40 -16.06
C VAL A 299 2.33 -19.62 -16.54
N ALA A 300 2.01 -19.73 -17.83
CA ALA A 300 0.72 -19.24 -18.29
C ALA A 300 -0.41 -20.08 -17.67
N PRO A 301 -1.62 -19.51 -17.50
CA PRO A 301 -2.82 -20.25 -17.09
C PRO A 301 -3.15 -21.43 -18.02
#